data_AF-A0A2E5TQR8-F1
#
_entry.id   AF-A0A2E5TQR8-F1
#
_cell.length_a   1.000
_cell.length_b   1.000
_cell.length_c   1.000
_cell.angle_alpha   90.00
_cell.angle_beta   90.00
_cell.angle_gamma   90.00
#
_symmetry.space_group_name_H-M   'P 1'
#
loop_
_entity.id
_entity.type
_entity.pdbx_description
1 polymer ?
#
loop_
_entity_poly.entity_id
_entity_poly.type
_entity_poly.pdbx_seq_one_letter_code
_entity_poly.pdbx_strand_id
1 'polypeptide(L)'
;MNISIKKKYMMVAIGMPVALFFGNFIYDLVDDQTITENEKLVEITESHITGYDKGQLNWKVTVRNAWAKKNRSMYYADSITSGIIYDSDGSVLIDSISASDVKINTKINSIAIKKGASARFLHQEPVTKNGLIANEKPAKQPIIIKSDELRYFSDTEKVFLKKGVELIKESHTIKPLHGAEIDNEKKIAHIENGFHIESKEFFVSGNKMTIFIDDKLSELSGNLMFERFASENVNEDLDEQEKTLRQKRSLLFADEGMFYENDEGDQLFVTGNVLLQQPDKEVAAYSGYYNQGTDIMALNKDVMITLDNLNWAIDQSMNSQLSNKDIKQSLNQQTTITCSSFLFDGNTRITTLKGNIKIVQADKTIFCDKLTMADQTSIVECFGNVKVIKDKKDSIKTGYLVIDLNKETFVAKKGVYSEYHLDEN
;
A
#
# COMPACT_ATOMS: atom_id res chain seq x y z
N MET A 1 31.44 -39.20 -1.27
CA MET A 1 31.49 -37.88 -1.94
C MET A 1 32.52 -37.02 -1.20
N ASN A 2 33.75 -36.90 -1.72
CA ASN A 2 34.85 -36.20 -1.05
C ASN A 2 34.63 -34.69 -1.16
N ILE A 3 34.03 -34.10 -0.12
CA ILE A 3 33.96 -32.65 0.04
C ILE A 3 35.39 -32.15 0.21
N SER A 4 35.87 -31.36 -0.76
CA SER A 4 37.25 -30.86 -0.75
C SER A 4 37.51 -30.08 0.54
N ILE A 5 38.75 -30.16 1.04
CA ILE A 5 39.19 -29.50 2.27
C ILE A 5 38.81 -28.00 2.26
N LYS A 6 38.85 -27.34 1.10
CA LYS A 6 38.43 -25.95 0.92
C LYS A 6 36.94 -25.71 1.22
N LYS A 7 36.04 -26.63 0.83
CA LYS A 7 34.60 -26.52 1.16
C LYS A 7 34.32 -26.70 2.65
N LYS A 8 35.10 -27.54 3.36
CA LYS A 8 34.98 -27.69 4.82
C LYS A 8 35.39 -26.42 5.55
N TYR A 9 36.51 -25.80 5.18
CA TYR A 9 36.93 -24.52 5.76
C TYR A 9 35.95 -23.39 5.46
N MET A 10 35.37 -23.34 4.26
CA MET A 10 34.36 -22.35 3.90
C MET A 10 33.06 -22.53 4.72
N MET A 11 32.60 -23.77 4.92
CA MET A 11 31.43 -24.03 5.78
C MET A 11 31.68 -23.70 7.25
N VAL A 12 32.89 -23.91 7.78
CA VAL A 12 33.24 -23.53 9.16
C VAL A 12 33.38 -22.01 9.28
N ALA A 13 33.99 -21.35 8.29
CA ALA A 13 34.15 -19.90 8.26
C ALA A 13 32.82 -19.15 8.12
N ILE A 14 31.82 -19.73 7.45
CA ILE A 14 30.46 -19.17 7.36
C ILE A 14 29.60 -19.61 8.55
N GLY A 15 29.75 -20.86 9.01
CA GLY A 15 28.96 -21.44 10.09
C GLY A 15 29.30 -20.88 11.47
N MET A 16 30.56 -20.50 11.73
CA MET A 16 30.97 -19.95 13.04
C MET A 16 30.42 -18.54 13.30
N PRO A 17 30.44 -17.58 12.36
CA PRO A 17 29.75 -16.30 12.51
C PRO A 17 28.24 -16.47 12.69
N VAL A 18 27.61 -17.33 11.90
CA VAL A 18 26.17 -17.64 12.01
C VAL A 18 25.87 -18.24 13.39
N ALA A 19 26.66 -19.21 13.87
CA ALA A 19 26.48 -19.79 15.20
C ALA A 19 26.77 -18.82 16.35
N LEU A 20 27.65 -17.84 16.19
CA LEU A 20 27.88 -16.78 17.19
C LEU A 20 26.73 -15.75 17.19
N PHE A 21 26.21 -15.39 16.01
CA PHE A 21 25.06 -14.50 15.88
C PHE A 21 23.77 -15.15 16.42
N PHE A 22 23.48 -16.39 16.02
CA PHE A 22 22.31 -17.14 16.48
C PHE A 22 22.49 -17.73 17.88
N GLY A 23 23.72 -17.99 18.33
CA GLY A 23 23.99 -18.55 19.66
C GLY A 23 23.58 -17.59 20.78
N ASN A 24 23.84 -16.29 20.62
CA ASN A 24 23.33 -15.26 21.53
C ASN A 24 21.80 -15.19 21.49
N PHE A 25 21.20 -15.34 20.31
CA PHE A 25 19.75 -15.36 20.14
C PHE A 25 19.08 -16.56 20.83
N ILE A 26 19.70 -17.76 20.73
CA ILE A 26 19.21 -19.00 21.37
C ILE A 26 19.42 -18.93 22.89
N TYR A 27 20.55 -18.42 23.38
CA TYR A 27 20.79 -18.30 24.81
C TYR A 27 19.72 -17.43 25.49
N ASP A 28 19.35 -16.30 24.88
CA ASP A 28 18.28 -15.44 25.38
C ASP A 28 16.88 -16.05 25.25
N LEU A 29 16.67 -17.02 24.35
CA LEU A 29 15.40 -17.72 24.16
C LEU A 29 15.23 -18.90 25.13
N VAL A 30 16.34 -19.49 25.59
CA VAL A 30 16.37 -20.62 26.54
C VAL A 30 16.39 -20.17 28.00
N ASP A 31 16.84 -18.94 28.29
CA ASP A 31 16.86 -18.33 29.62
C ASP A 31 15.46 -17.81 30.05
N ASP A 32 14.44 -18.67 30.00
CA ASP A 32 13.09 -18.41 30.51
C ASP A 32 12.93 -18.97 31.94
N GLN A 33 13.93 -18.74 32.78
CA GLN A 33 13.88 -19.16 34.18
C GLN A 33 13.02 -18.19 34.98
N THR A 34 11.93 -18.71 35.56
CA THR A 34 11.12 -18.01 36.55
C THR A 34 12.01 -17.54 37.71
N ILE A 35 12.02 -16.23 37.96
CA ILE A 35 12.96 -15.60 38.89
C ILE A 35 12.53 -15.91 40.32
N THR A 36 13.41 -16.57 41.09
CA THR A 36 13.24 -16.70 42.54
C THR A 36 13.90 -15.50 43.24
N GLU A 37 13.24 -14.95 44.26
CA GLU A 37 13.61 -13.70 44.92
C GLU A 37 15.02 -13.71 45.55
N ASN A 38 15.53 -14.90 45.91
CA ASN A 38 16.85 -15.11 46.51
C ASN A 38 18.06 -14.90 45.56
N GLU A 39 17.85 -14.60 44.27
CA GLU A 39 18.95 -14.42 43.30
C GLU A 39 19.33 -12.95 43.03
N LYS A 40 18.61 -11.99 43.62
CA LYS A 40 18.88 -10.55 43.45
C LYS A 40 20.15 -10.16 44.20
N LEU A 41 21.18 -9.68 43.49
CA LEU A 41 22.43 -9.18 44.10
C LEU A 41 22.46 -7.67 44.25
N VAL A 42 21.84 -6.96 43.30
CA VAL A 42 21.70 -5.51 43.30
C VAL A 42 20.26 -5.22 42.92
N GLU A 43 19.61 -4.33 43.66
CA GLU A 43 18.27 -3.85 43.36
C GLU A 43 18.30 -2.32 43.36
N ILE A 44 17.60 -1.74 42.39
CA ILE A 44 17.59 -0.31 42.10
C ILE A 44 16.14 0.09 41.84
N THR A 45 15.61 0.98 42.67
CA THR A 45 14.24 1.48 42.56
C THR A 45 14.21 2.89 41.97
N GLU A 46 13.14 3.22 41.25
CA GLU A 46 12.83 4.56 40.72
C GLU A 46 14.03 5.24 40.04
N SER A 47 14.68 4.51 39.15
CA SER A 47 15.98 4.91 38.61
C SER A 47 15.98 4.97 37.10
N HIS A 48 17.01 5.62 36.57
CA HIS A 48 17.30 5.64 35.15
C HIS A 48 18.46 4.72 34.83
N ILE A 49 18.32 3.94 33.76
CA ILE A 49 19.39 3.16 33.18
C ILE A 49 19.69 3.79 31.81
N THR A 50 20.96 4.01 31.53
CA THR A 50 21.43 4.63 30.28
C THR A 50 22.43 3.73 29.59
N GLY A 51 22.33 3.67 28.26
CA GLY A 51 23.29 3.00 27.40
C GLY A 51 24.05 4.02 26.57
N TYR A 52 25.37 3.84 26.47
CA TYR A 52 26.24 4.68 25.66
C TYR A 52 26.90 3.82 24.58
N ASP A 53 26.96 4.31 23.34
CA ASP A 53 27.86 3.78 22.31
C ASP A 53 28.94 4.83 22.01
N LYS A 54 30.21 4.42 22.04
CA LYS A 54 31.37 5.30 21.78
C LYS A 54 31.35 6.65 22.53
N GLY A 55 30.79 6.67 23.74
CA GLY A 55 30.69 7.86 24.59
C GLY A 55 29.49 8.78 24.29
N GLN A 56 28.66 8.45 23.30
CA GLN A 56 27.41 9.14 23.01
C GLN A 56 26.23 8.40 23.66
N LEU A 57 25.25 9.15 24.16
CA LEU A 57 24.04 8.59 24.75
C LEU A 57 23.20 7.95 23.64
N ASN A 58 22.96 6.65 23.74
CA ASN A 58 22.25 5.87 22.73
C ASN A 58 20.81 5.55 23.16
N TRP A 59 20.59 5.24 24.45
CA TRP A 59 19.25 5.14 25.01
C TRP A 59 19.21 5.48 26.50
N LYS A 60 18.02 5.85 26.97
CA LYS A 60 17.72 6.10 28.38
C LYS A 60 16.36 5.53 28.71
N VAL A 61 16.27 4.69 29.74
CA VAL A 61 15.01 4.15 30.24
C VAL A 61 14.83 4.47 31.73
N THR A 62 13.59 4.71 32.11
CA THR A 62 13.16 4.90 33.50
C THR A 62 12.43 3.65 33.94
N VAL A 63 12.88 3.06 35.04
CA VAL A 63 12.38 1.78 35.54
C VAL A 63 11.85 1.96 36.96
N ARG A 64 10.75 1.28 37.29
CA ARG A 64 10.20 1.31 38.66
C ARG A 64 11.09 0.52 39.62
N ASN A 65 11.47 -0.68 39.21
CA ASN A 65 12.37 -1.56 39.94
C ASN A 65 13.21 -2.34 38.94
N ALA A 66 14.51 -2.38 39.16
CA ALA A 66 15.43 -3.16 38.37
C ALA A 66 16.46 -3.85 39.25
N TRP A 67 16.86 -5.07 38.90
CA TRP A 67 17.84 -5.83 39.65
C TRP A 67 18.81 -6.56 38.75
N ALA A 68 20.00 -6.85 39.28
CA ALA A 68 21.00 -7.67 38.63
C ALA A 68 21.24 -8.96 39.42
N LYS A 69 21.48 -10.06 38.69
CA LYS A 69 21.90 -11.35 39.25
C LYS A 69 23.44 -11.41 39.34
N LYS A 70 24.02 -12.62 39.32
CA LYS A 70 25.48 -12.86 39.24
C LYS A 70 26.15 -12.11 38.08
N ASN A 71 25.47 -12.01 36.93
CA ASN A 71 25.96 -11.23 35.81
C ASN A 71 25.57 -9.74 35.99
N ARG A 72 26.54 -8.93 36.43
CA ARG A 72 26.36 -7.49 36.68
C ARG A 72 26.08 -6.66 35.43
N SER A 73 26.24 -7.24 34.24
CA SER A 73 25.90 -6.59 32.98
C SER A 73 24.45 -6.86 32.53
N MET A 74 23.71 -7.73 33.23
CA MET A 74 22.31 -8.01 32.93
C MET A 74 21.41 -7.50 34.04
N TYR A 75 20.55 -6.56 33.68
CA TYR A 75 19.50 -6.02 34.53
C TYR A 75 18.15 -6.57 34.09
N TYR A 76 17.32 -6.91 35.04
CA TYR A 76 15.92 -7.27 34.85
C TYR A 76 15.09 -6.18 35.49
N ALA A 77 14.01 -5.75 34.85
CA ALA A 77 13.13 -4.72 35.38
C ALA A 77 11.67 -5.13 35.22
N ASP A 78 10.86 -4.85 36.26
CA ASP A 78 9.43 -5.16 36.26
C ASP A 78 8.71 -4.39 35.15
N SER A 79 9.06 -3.11 34.99
CA SER A 79 8.51 -2.24 33.96
C SER A 79 9.43 -1.07 33.62
N ILE A 80 9.38 -0.67 32.35
CA ILE A 80 9.82 0.65 31.89
C ILE A 80 8.61 1.57 31.91
N THR A 81 8.71 2.71 32.61
CA THR A 81 7.65 3.73 32.66
C THR A 81 7.80 4.78 31.57
N SER A 82 9.03 5.02 31.11
CA SER A 82 9.36 5.88 29.97
C SER A 82 10.75 5.54 29.47
N GLY A 83 10.95 5.54 28.16
CA GLY A 83 12.26 5.36 27.55
C GLY A 83 12.41 6.13 26.26
N ILE A 84 13.67 6.40 25.93
CA ILE A 84 14.10 7.19 24.77
C ILE A 84 15.26 6.45 24.11
N ILE A 85 15.23 6.31 22.78
CA ILE A 85 16.34 5.87 21.94
C ILE A 85 16.74 7.05 21.05
N TYR A 86 18.04 7.27 20.95
CA TYR A 86 18.67 8.32 20.17
C TYR A 86 19.32 7.72 18.92
N ASP A 87 19.42 8.52 17.86
CA ASP A 87 20.25 8.20 16.71
C ASP A 87 21.73 8.53 16.97
N SER A 88 22.59 8.29 15.97
CA SER A 88 24.02 8.58 16.02
C SER A 88 24.38 10.08 16.09
N ASP A 89 23.44 10.96 15.74
CA ASP A 89 23.59 12.41 15.87
C ASP A 89 23.10 12.92 17.25
N GLY A 90 22.52 12.05 18.08
CA GLY A 90 21.96 12.35 19.39
C GLY A 90 20.53 12.92 19.34
N SER A 91 19.86 12.85 18.18
CA SER A 91 18.45 13.22 18.06
C SER A 91 17.55 12.09 18.54
N VAL A 92 16.38 12.43 19.08
CA VAL A 92 15.42 11.42 19.54
C VAL A 92 14.79 10.71 18.35
N LEU A 93 14.87 9.38 18.33
CA LEU A 93 14.28 8.54 17.30
C LEU A 93 13.01 7.85 17.80
N ILE A 94 13.10 7.23 18.98
CA ILE A 94 11.97 6.55 19.62
C ILE A 94 11.80 7.14 21.01
N ASP A 95 10.58 7.46 21.39
CA ASP A 95 10.26 7.95 22.73
C ASP A 95 9.09 7.20 23.36
N SER A 96 8.78 7.58 24.60
CA SER A 96 7.64 7.07 25.37
C SER A 96 7.59 5.54 25.43
N ILE A 97 8.77 4.90 25.42
CA ILE A 97 8.87 3.44 25.54
C ILE A 97 8.30 3.05 26.89
N SER A 98 7.31 2.17 26.88
CA SER A 98 6.70 1.60 28.08
C SER A 98 6.49 0.11 27.86
N ALA A 99 6.74 -0.67 28.91
CA ALA A 99 6.75 -2.12 28.82
C ALA A 99 6.77 -2.77 30.20
N SER A 100 6.44 -4.06 30.25
CA SER A 100 6.69 -4.93 31.41
C SER A 100 7.66 -6.05 31.03
N ASP A 101 8.26 -6.68 32.04
CA ASP A 101 9.20 -7.80 31.88
C ASP A 101 10.35 -7.48 30.90
N VAL A 102 11.27 -6.65 31.41
CA VAL A 102 12.34 -6.06 30.63
C VAL A 102 13.68 -6.64 31.06
N LYS A 103 14.50 -7.02 30.08
CA LYS A 103 15.90 -7.41 30.24
C LYS A 103 16.79 -6.40 29.53
N ILE A 104 17.75 -5.84 30.24
CA ILE A 104 18.71 -4.87 29.72
C ILE A 104 20.10 -5.47 29.85
N ASN A 105 20.83 -5.56 28.74
CA ASN A 105 22.21 -6.04 28.73
C ASN A 105 23.14 -4.87 28.40
N THR A 106 23.83 -4.36 29.41
CA THR A 106 24.72 -3.20 29.26
C THR A 106 26.03 -3.55 28.56
N LYS A 107 26.41 -4.84 28.47
CA LYS A 107 27.64 -5.27 27.80
C LYS A 107 27.52 -5.23 26.28
N ILE A 108 26.38 -5.63 25.75
CA ILE A 108 26.08 -5.58 24.31
C ILE A 108 25.10 -4.45 23.96
N ASN A 109 24.80 -3.60 24.94
CA ASN A 109 23.93 -2.45 24.85
C ASN A 109 22.57 -2.76 24.18
N SER A 110 21.86 -3.76 24.71
CA SER A 110 20.56 -4.21 24.21
C SER A 110 19.45 -4.12 25.24
N ILE A 111 18.22 -3.95 24.75
CA ILE A 111 16.98 -3.98 25.54
C ILE A 111 16.08 -5.05 24.95
N ALA A 112 15.60 -5.97 25.76
CA ALA A 112 14.62 -6.97 25.39
C ALA A 112 13.39 -6.83 26.28
N ILE A 113 12.22 -6.74 25.66
CA ILE A 113 10.91 -6.65 26.30
C ILE A 113 10.15 -7.92 25.92
N LYS A 114 9.56 -8.60 26.91
CA LYS A 114 8.77 -9.80 26.70
C LYS A 114 7.26 -9.59 26.82
N LYS A 115 6.82 -8.43 27.33
CA LYS A 115 5.39 -8.17 27.55
C LYS A 115 4.99 -6.72 27.32
N GLY A 116 4.17 -6.51 26.28
CA GLY A 116 3.38 -5.30 26.07
C GLY A 116 4.21 -4.03 25.91
N ALA A 117 5.12 -4.03 24.92
CA ALA A 117 5.83 -2.84 24.49
C ALA A 117 4.89 -1.84 23.79
N SER A 118 4.99 -0.58 24.17
CA SER A 118 4.42 0.56 23.45
C SER A 118 5.46 1.66 23.33
N ALA A 119 5.59 2.26 22.15
CA ALA A 119 6.53 3.35 21.89
C ALA A 119 6.00 4.27 20.78
N ARG A 120 6.65 5.42 20.59
CA ARG A 120 6.40 6.29 19.44
C ARG A 120 7.68 6.46 18.63
N PHE A 121 7.58 6.24 17.33
CA PHE A 121 8.64 6.55 16.38
C PHE A 121 8.45 7.98 15.88
N LEU A 122 9.47 8.82 16.07
CA LEU A 122 9.43 10.22 15.69
C LEU A 122 10.01 10.38 14.28
N HIS A 123 9.30 11.14 13.44
CA HIS A 123 9.82 11.53 12.14
C HIS A 123 10.91 12.59 12.31
N GLN A 124 12.02 12.43 11.60
CA GLN A 124 13.13 13.38 11.65
C GLN A 124 13.14 14.19 10.36
N GLU A 125 12.74 15.47 10.43
CA GLU A 125 12.98 16.34 9.28
C GLU A 125 14.48 16.66 9.20
N PRO A 126 15.10 16.55 8.01
CA PRO A 126 16.47 16.99 7.85
C PRO A 126 16.57 18.46 8.25
N VAL A 127 17.33 18.75 9.30
CA VAL A 127 17.57 20.12 9.76
C VAL A 127 18.35 20.83 8.66
N THR A 128 17.62 21.54 7.79
CA THR A 128 18.23 22.41 6.80
C THR A 128 18.90 23.55 7.57
N LYS A 129 20.23 23.53 7.66
CA LYS A 129 21.06 24.55 8.32
C LYS A 129 21.07 25.88 7.54
N ASN A 130 19.92 26.36 7.09
CA ASN A 130 19.79 27.61 6.34
C ASN A 130 19.07 28.66 7.19
N GLY A 131 19.84 29.41 7.98
CA GLY A 131 19.44 30.71 8.51
C GLY A 131 18.52 30.69 9.75
N LEU A 132 18.60 31.78 10.52
CA LEU A 132 18.06 31.98 11.88
C LEU A 132 16.52 32.06 12.00
N ILE A 133 15.77 31.47 11.07
CA ILE A 133 14.30 31.45 11.14
C ILE A 133 13.84 30.00 10.95
N ALA A 134 13.86 29.26 12.05
CA ALA A 134 13.15 27.99 12.13
C ALA A 134 11.65 28.31 12.14
N ASN A 135 11.04 28.34 10.95
CA ASN A 135 9.60 28.14 10.88
C ASN A 135 9.35 26.69 11.29
N GLU A 136 8.93 26.49 12.54
CA GLU A 136 8.45 25.21 13.04
C GLU A 136 7.24 24.80 12.20
N LYS A 137 7.49 23.98 11.17
CA LYS A 137 6.41 23.21 10.55
C LYS A 137 5.79 22.34 11.65
N PRO A 138 4.45 22.20 11.68
CA PRO A 138 3.80 21.35 12.67
C PRO A 138 4.44 19.95 12.62
N ALA A 139 4.85 19.45 13.77
CA ALA A 139 5.47 18.13 13.88
C ALA A 139 4.54 17.07 13.29
N LYS A 140 5.04 16.29 12.32
CA LYS A 140 4.29 15.17 11.75
C LYS A 140 3.89 14.20 12.87
N GLN A 141 2.70 13.62 12.75
CA GLN A 141 2.23 12.68 13.75
C GLN A 141 3.18 11.47 13.83
N PRO A 142 3.57 11.05 15.05
CA PRO A 142 4.47 9.93 15.21
C PRO A 142 3.77 8.61 14.88
N ILE A 143 4.55 7.60 14.48
CA ILE A 143 4.05 6.23 14.33
C ILE A 143 4.03 5.59 15.71
N ILE A 144 2.86 5.17 16.19
CA ILE A 144 2.74 4.46 17.45
C ILE A 144 3.02 2.98 17.20
N ILE A 145 3.98 2.43 17.95
CA ILE A 145 4.38 1.03 17.86
C ILE A 145 3.80 0.30 19.08
N LYS A 146 3.13 -0.82 18.85
CA LYS A 146 2.78 -1.80 19.89
C LYS A 146 3.27 -3.18 19.51
N SER A 147 3.72 -3.94 20.49
CA SER A 147 4.16 -5.33 20.30
C SER A 147 4.24 -6.06 21.63
N ASP A 148 4.00 -7.37 21.66
CA ASP A 148 4.23 -8.15 22.87
C ASP A 148 5.74 -8.31 23.17
N GLU A 149 6.57 -8.47 22.13
CA GLU A 149 8.01 -8.63 22.25
C GLU A 149 8.77 -7.60 21.42
N LEU A 150 9.68 -6.85 22.07
CA LEU A 150 10.57 -5.90 21.41
C LEU A 150 12.02 -6.21 21.76
N ARG A 151 12.91 -6.19 20.78
CA ARG A 151 14.36 -6.25 21.02
C ARG A 151 15.06 -5.12 20.30
N TYR A 152 15.84 -4.33 21.03
CA TYR A 152 16.71 -3.29 20.50
C TYR A 152 18.17 -3.71 20.67
N PHE A 153 18.97 -3.52 19.61
CA PHE A 153 20.41 -3.75 19.60
C PHE A 153 21.12 -2.47 19.15
N SER A 154 21.95 -1.88 20.01
CA SER A 154 22.61 -0.62 19.65
C SER A 154 23.74 -0.78 18.63
N ASP A 155 24.38 -1.95 18.56
CA ASP A 155 25.52 -2.21 17.69
C ASP A 155 25.14 -2.24 16.20
N THR A 156 23.91 -2.67 15.93
CA THR A 156 23.30 -2.74 14.61
C THR A 156 22.22 -1.68 14.40
N GLU A 157 21.90 -0.92 15.44
CA GLU A 157 20.83 0.07 15.47
C GLU A 157 19.48 -0.51 15.00
N LYS A 158 19.18 -1.77 15.36
CA LYS A 158 17.98 -2.47 14.92
C LYS A 158 16.98 -2.71 16.03
N VAL A 159 15.70 -2.56 15.69
CA VAL A 159 14.56 -2.98 16.52
C VAL A 159 13.87 -4.17 15.87
N PHE A 160 13.63 -5.22 16.63
CA PHE A 160 12.84 -6.38 16.22
C PHE A 160 11.55 -6.41 17.04
N LEU A 161 10.42 -6.37 16.35
CA LEU A 161 9.07 -6.45 16.91
C LEU A 161 8.49 -7.82 16.61
N LYS A 162 7.91 -8.49 17.60
CA LYS A 162 7.31 -9.83 17.44
C LYS A 162 6.06 -9.98 18.28
N LYS A 163 5.11 -10.77 17.78
CA LYS A 163 3.80 -11.09 18.39
C LYS A 163 2.94 -9.84 18.65
N GLY A 164 1.70 -9.86 18.16
CA GLY A 164 0.75 -8.76 18.36
C GLY A 164 1.30 -7.40 17.90
N VAL A 165 2.06 -7.37 16.79
CA VAL A 165 2.67 -6.12 16.30
C VAL A 165 1.60 -5.25 15.65
N GLU A 166 1.51 -3.99 16.08
CA GLU A 166 0.70 -2.95 15.48
C GLU A 166 1.55 -1.70 15.25
N LEU A 167 1.58 -1.19 14.02
CA LEU A 167 2.12 0.12 13.67
C LEU A 167 0.94 1.02 13.33
N ILE A 168 0.64 1.98 14.19
CA ILE A 168 -0.54 2.83 14.08
C ILE A 168 -0.08 4.20 13.58
N LYS A 169 -0.65 4.64 12.45
CA LYS A 169 -0.38 5.94 11.85
C LYS A 169 -1.71 6.56 11.45
N GLU A 170 -2.00 7.72 12.03
CA GLU A 170 -3.26 8.45 11.80
C GLU A 170 -4.51 7.57 12.01
N SER A 171 -5.21 7.24 10.93
CA SER A 171 -6.47 6.50 10.92
C SER A 171 -6.32 5.01 10.56
N HIS A 172 -5.11 4.55 10.25
CA HIS A 172 -4.87 3.17 9.82
C HIS A 172 -3.84 2.44 10.71
N THR A 173 -3.95 1.12 10.73
CA THR A 173 -3.08 0.23 11.51
C THR A 173 -2.47 -0.83 10.61
N ILE A 174 -1.15 -0.90 10.58
CA ILE A 174 -0.39 -1.95 9.89
C ILE A 174 -0.11 -3.07 10.89
N LYS A 175 -0.50 -4.29 10.53
CA LYS A 175 -0.41 -5.51 11.35
C LYS A 175 0.44 -6.57 10.64
N PRO A 176 1.75 -6.63 10.94
CA PRO A 176 2.61 -7.72 10.50
C PRO A 176 2.16 -9.07 11.08
N LEU A 177 2.12 -10.13 10.27
CA LEU A 177 1.73 -11.47 10.74
C LEU A 177 2.83 -12.14 11.58
N HIS A 178 4.10 -11.89 11.24
CA HIS A 178 5.26 -12.50 11.89
C HIS A 178 6.18 -11.51 12.62
N GLY A 179 5.80 -10.23 12.63
CA GLY A 179 6.59 -9.15 13.21
C GLY A 179 7.23 -8.24 12.18
N ALA A 180 8.04 -7.29 12.67
CA ALA A 180 8.71 -6.30 11.84
C ALA A 180 10.15 -6.07 12.33
N GLU A 181 11.03 -5.71 11.40
CA GLU A 181 12.40 -5.27 11.68
C GLU A 181 12.51 -3.80 11.30
N ILE A 182 12.99 -2.96 12.22
CA ILE A 182 13.24 -1.54 11.96
C ILE A 182 14.74 -1.33 12.01
N ASP A 183 15.31 -0.88 10.89
CA ASP A 183 16.68 -0.44 10.76
C ASP A 183 16.69 1.08 10.98
N ASN A 184 17.16 1.51 12.15
CA ASN A 184 17.10 2.91 12.56
C ASN A 184 18.12 3.78 11.82
N GLU A 185 19.26 3.20 11.43
CA GLU A 185 20.30 3.90 10.65
C GLU A 185 19.75 4.23 9.26
N LYS A 186 19.11 3.26 8.60
CA LYS A 186 18.50 3.45 7.28
C LYS A 186 17.11 4.06 7.33
N LYS A 187 16.50 4.12 8.50
CA LYS A 187 15.13 4.61 8.74
C LYS A 187 14.09 3.87 7.91
N ILE A 188 14.22 2.55 7.86
CA ILE A 188 13.31 1.66 7.14
C ILE A 188 12.72 0.60 8.08
N ALA A 189 11.44 0.30 7.90
CA ALA A 189 10.79 -0.84 8.53
C ALA A 189 10.49 -1.93 7.50
N HIS A 190 10.98 -3.13 7.75
CA HIS A 190 10.77 -4.32 6.93
C HIS A 190 9.74 -5.23 7.58
N ILE A 191 8.75 -5.64 6.80
CA ILE A 191 7.75 -6.63 7.15
C ILE A 191 7.83 -7.75 6.12
N GLU A 192 7.91 -8.98 6.61
CA GLU A 192 8.10 -10.19 5.81
C GLU A 192 7.11 -11.27 6.25
N ASN A 193 6.75 -12.16 5.32
CA ASN A 193 5.84 -13.29 5.53
C ASN A 193 4.38 -12.90 5.87
N GLY A 194 3.94 -11.72 5.43
CA GLY A 194 2.54 -11.32 5.52
C GLY A 194 2.31 -10.09 6.36
N PHE A 195 1.44 -9.21 5.88
CA PHE A 195 0.93 -8.06 6.59
C PHE A 195 -0.51 -7.78 6.19
N HIS A 196 -1.24 -7.13 7.09
CA HIS A 196 -2.50 -6.47 6.76
C HIS A 196 -2.46 -4.99 7.15
N ILE A 197 -3.14 -4.13 6.41
CA ILE A 197 -3.39 -2.73 6.76
C ILE A 197 -4.90 -2.58 6.94
N GLU A 198 -5.31 -2.07 8.08
CA GLU A 198 -6.72 -1.89 8.43
C GLU A 198 -7.03 -0.40 8.63
N SER A 199 -8.09 0.08 7.99
CA SER A 199 -8.72 1.36 8.27
C SER A 199 -10.24 1.19 8.34
N LYS A 200 -10.98 2.28 8.54
CA LYS A 200 -12.44 2.26 8.47
C LYS A 200 -12.98 2.10 7.05
N GLU A 201 -12.17 2.44 6.05
CA GLU A 201 -12.63 2.57 4.65
C GLU A 201 -12.02 1.50 3.74
N PHE A 202 -10.91 0.90 4.15
CA PHE A 202 -10.20 -0.07 3.34
C PHE A 202 -9.45 -1.11 4.17
N PHE A 203 -9.08 -2.18 3.48
CA PHE A 203 -8.20 -3.24 3.93
C PHE A 203 -7.14 -3.51 2.85
N VAL A 204 -5.89 -3.71 3.25
CA VAL A 204 -4.82 -4.11 2.32
C VAL A 204 -4.12 -5.34 2.88
N SER A 205 -3.78 -6.31 2.04
CA SER A 205 -2.94 -7.45 2.41
C SER A 205 -1.84 -7.70 1.39
N GLY A 206 -0.72 -8.25 1.85
CA GLY A 206 0.38 -8.70 1.00
C GLY A 206 1.39 -9.51 1.79
N ASN A 207 2.47 -9.96 1.15
CA ASN A 207 3.50 -10.79 1.79
C ASN A 207 4.67 -9.97 2.35
N LYS A 208 5.07 -8.88 1.68
CA LYS A 208 6.23 -8.07 2.06
C LYS A 208 5.90 -6.59 1.99
N MET A 209 6.41 -5.83 2.94
CA MET A 209 6.31 -4.38 2.95
C MET A 209 7.61 -3.76 3.44
N THR A 210 8.09 -2.73 2.75
CA THR A 210 9.18 -1.87 3.21
C THR A 210 8.64 -0.45 3.36
N ILE A 211 8.72 0.10 4.56
CA ILE A 211 8.29 1.47 4.87
C ILE A 211 9.53 2.33 5.00
N PHE A 212 9.66 3.36 4.18
CA PHE A 212 10.70 4.37 4.27
C PHE A 212 10.18 5.51 5.14
N ILE A 213 10.61 5.53 6.40
CA ILE A 213 9.99 6.33 7.46
C ILE A 213 10.12 7.84 7.19
N ASP A 214 11.22 8.25 6.56
CA ASP A 214 11.48 9.65 6.24
C ASP A 214 10.97 10.05 4.85
N ASP A 215 10.90 9.11 3.90
CA ASP A 215 10.62 9.39 2.49
C ASP A 215 9.13 9.39 2.14
N LYS A 216 8.24 9.16 3.12
CA LYS A 216 6.79 9.04 2.90
C LYS A 216 6.45 8.00 1.82
N LEU A 217 7.26 6.94 1.73
CA LEU A 217 7.19 5.92 0.70
C LEU A 217 7.01 4.55 1.35
N SER A 218 6.17 3.72 0.75
CA SER A 218 6.08 2.31 1.06
C SER A 218 6.12 1.46 -0.20
N GLU A 219 6.93 0.42 -0.18
CA GLU A 219 6.97 -0.63 -1.20
C GLU A 219 6.23 -1.86 -0.67
N LEU A 220 5.33 -2.41 -1.47
CA LEU A 220 4.50 -3.56 -1.13
C LEU A 220 4.70 -4.64 -2.20
N SER A 221 4.77 -5.92 -1.80
CA SER A 221 4.81 -7.02 -2.76
C SER A 221 4.27 -8.35 -2.24
N GLY A 222 4.00 -9.24 -3.19
CA GLY A 222 3.62 -10.63 -2.97
C GLY A 222 2.12 -10.80 -2.78
N ASN A 223 1.41 -10.94 -3.91
CA ASN A 223 -0.04 -11.15 -4.00
C ASN A 223 -0.83 -10.08 -3.23
N LEU A 224 -0.64 -8.83 -3.64
CA LEU A 224 -1.35 -7.71 -3.04
C LEU A 224 -2.84 -7.80 -3.32
N MET A 225 -3.63 -7.54 -2.29
CA MET A 225 -5.07 -7.32 -2.39
C MET A 225 -5.40 -6.05 -1.62
N PHE A 226 -6.01 -5.09 -2.32
CA PHE A 226 -6.59 -3.89 -1.78
C PHE A 226 -8.11 -4.03 -1.84
N GLU A 227 -8.78 -3.79 -0.74
CA GLU A 227 -10.22 -3.81 -0.63
C GLU A 227 -10.68 -2.43 -0.16
N ARG A 228 -11.54 -1.79 -0.96
CA ARG A 228 -12.30 -0.62 -0.52
C ARG A 228 -13.69 -1.09 -0.11
N PHE A 229 -14.08 -0.78 1.12
CA PHE A 229 -15.41 -1.08 1.61
C PHE A 229 -16.46 -0.20 0.93
N ALA A 230 -17.71 -0.68 0.93
CA ALA A 230 -18.85 0.14 0.56
C ALA A 230 -18.95 1.35 1.50
N SER A 231 -19.00 2.56 0.96
CA SER A 231 -19.14 3.76 1.78
C SER A 231 -20.60 3.92 2.23
N GLU A 232 -20.80 4.04 3.54
CA GLU A 232 -22.12 4.32 4.13
C GLU A 232 -22.45 5.82 4.10
N ASN A 233 -21.42 6.68 4.13
CA ASN A 233 -21.55 8.14 4.22
C ASN A 233 -21.03 8.78 2.93
N VAL A 234 -21.83 8.72 1.88
CA VAL A 234 -21.49 9.34 0.59
C VAL A 234 -21.92 10.80 0.57
N ASN A 235 -21.04 11.70 0.15
CA ASN A 235 -21.36 13.11 0.00
C ASN A 235 -22.55 13.31 -0.97
N GLU A 236 -23.56 14.07 -0.53
CA GLU A 236 -24.76 14.36 -1.30
C GLU A 236 -24.48 15.19 -2.57
N ASP A 237 -23.40 15.96 -2.58
CA ASP A 237 -22.97 16.79 -3.71
C ASP A 237 -22.38 15.99 -4.87
N LEU A 238 -22.06 14.70 -4.66
CA LEU A 238 -21.61 13.83 -5.73
C LEU A 238 -22.77 13.51 -6.67
N ASP A 239 -22.47 13.25 -7.94
CA ASP A 239 -23.49 12.75 -8.85
C ASP A 239 -23.88 11.29 -8.52
N GLU A 240 -25.03 10.88 -9.04
CA GLU A 240 -25.61 9.56 -8.76
C GLU A 240 -24.74 8.39 -9.25
N GLN A 241 -23.96 8.58 -10.33
CA GLN A 241 -23.05 7.57 -10.84
C GLN A 241 -21.89 7.35 -9.85
N GLU A 242 -21.25 8.43 -9.41
CA GLU A 242 -20.17 8.37 -8.42
C GLU A 242 -20.67 7.82 -7.08
N LYS A 243 -21.87 8.21 -6.64
CA LYS A 243 -22.51 7.65 -5.44
C LYS A 243 -22.67 6.14 -5.54
N THR A 244 -23.22 5.66 -6.66
CA THR A 244 -23.43 4.23 -6.90
C THR A 244 -22.11 3.45 -6.89
N LEU A 245 -21.04 4.03 -7.46
CA LEU A 245 -19.71 3.42 -7.47
C LEU A 245 -19.13 3.36 -6.05
N ARG A 246 -19.23 4.43 -5.26
CA ARG A 246 -18.70 4.49 -3.88
C ARG A 246 -19.45 3.56 -2.91
N GLN A 247 -20.74 3.31 -3.14
CA GLN A 247 -21.57 2.40 -2.34
C GLN A 247 -21.32 0.92 -2.61
N LYS A 248 -20.56 0.58 -3.66
CA LYS A 248 -20.20 -0.81 -3.96
C LYS A 248 -18.78 -1.10 -3.46
N ARG A 249 -18.57 -2.30 -2.92
CA ARG A 249 -17.25 -2.84 -2.58
C ARG A 249 -16.38 -2.96 -3.84
N SER A 250 -15.09 -2.63 -3.72
CA SER A 250 -14.12 -2.76 -4.82
C SER A 250 -12.89 -3.54 -4.35
N LEU A 251 -12.37 -4.41 -5.20
CA LEU A 251 -11.16 -5.20 -4.97
C LEU A 251 -10.12 -4.88 -6.05
N LEU A 252 -8.88 -4.66 -5.66
CA LEU A 252 -7.75 -4.49 -6.56
C LEU A 252 -6.67 -5.50 -6.19
N PHE A 253 -6.22 -6.29 -7.16
CA PHE A 253 -5.14 -7.25 -7.03
C PHE A 253 -3.93 -6.79 -7.85
N ALA A 254 -2.72 -7.06 -7.34
CA ALA A 254 -1.46 -6.82 -8.03
C ALA A 254 -0.31 -7.65 -7.42
N ASP A 255 0.81 -7.80 -8.13
CA ASP A 255 2.00 -8.47 -7.60
C ASP A 255 2.85 -7.53 -6.74
N GLU A 256 2.96 -6.26 -7.16
CA GLU A 256 3.80 -5.22 -6.57
C GLU A 256 3.06 -3.88 -6.51
N GLY A 257 3.43 -3.05 -5.53
CA GLY A 257 2.87 -1.73 -5.33
C GLY A 257 3.86 -0.75 -4.70
N MET A 258 3.78 0.51 -5.10
CA MET A 258 4.47 1.63 -4.45
C MET A 258 3.44 2.67 -4.04
N PHE A 259 3.48 3.07 -2.78
CA PHE A 259 2.60 4.08 -2.21
C PHE A 259 3.41 5.29 -1.74
N TYR A 260 3.01 6.48 -2.18
CA TYR A 260 3.65 7.75 -1.82
C TYR A 260 2.63 8.62 -1.10
N GLU A 261 2.95 9.07 0.11
CA GLU A 261 2.16 10.08 0.81
C GLU A 261 2.66 11.47 0.43
N ASN A 262 1.76 12.32 -0.06
CA ASN A 262 2.10 13.69 -0.44
C ASN A 262 1.10 14.67 0.16
N ASP A 263 1.57 15.87 0.50
CA ASP A 263 0.72 16.94 1.04
C ASP A 263 -0.37 17.37 0.03
N GLU A 264 -0.12 17.16 -1.27
CA GLU A 264 -1.09 17.43 -2.35
C GLU A 264 -2.05 16.27 -2.62
N GLY A 265 -1.81 15.09 -2.04
CA GLY A 265 -2.63 13.88 -2.22
C GLY A 265 -1.80 12.64 -2.52
N ASP A 266 -2.25 11.51 -1.98
CA ASP A 266 -1.52 10.25 -2.05
C ASP A 266 -1.47 9.66 -3.47
N GLN A 267 -0.44 8.87 -3.73
CA GLN A 267 -0.25 8.21 -5.02
C GLN A 267 -0.02 6.72 -4.84
N LEU A 268 -0.65 5.93 -5.71
CA LEU A 268 -0.50 4.48 -5.75
C LEU A 268 -0.08 4.06 -7.16
N PHE A 269 1.03 3.34 -7.24
CA PHE A 269 1.47 2.65 -8.45
C PHE A 269 1.44 1.15 -8.20
N VAL A 270 0.84 0.38 -9.11
CA VAL A 270 0.74 -1.09 -9.01
C VAL A 270 1.18 -1.75 -10.31
N THR A 271 1.84 -2.90 -10.19
CA THR A 271 2.36 -3.67 -11.32
C THR A 271 2.21 -5.17 -11.11
N GLY A 272 2.14 -5.89 -12.23
CA GLY A 272 2.03 -7.35 -12.25
C GLY A 272 0.60 -7.79 -12.00
N ASN A 273 -0.05 -8.33 -13.03
CA ASN A 273 -1.41 -8.88 -12.96
C ASN A 273 -2.43 -7.95 -12.28
N VAL A 274 -2.45 -6.68 -12.69
CA VAL A 274 -3.40 -5.69 -12.12
C VAL A 274 -4.82 -6.10 -12.49
N LEU A 275 -5.65 -6.34 -11.48
CA LEU A 275 -7.05 -6.71 -11.63
C LEU A 275 -7.91 -5.91 -10.66
N LEU A 276 -8.74 -5.02 -11.19
CA LEU A 276 -9.75 -4.27 -10.45
C LEU A 276 -11.12 -4.91 -10.67
N GLN A 277 -11.80 -5.27 -9.60
CA GLN A 277 -13.10 -5.90 -9.59
C GLN A 277 -14.09 -5.12 -8.75
N GLN A 278 -15.31 -4.99 -9.27
CA GLN A 278 -16.48 -4.49 -8.59
C GLN A 278 -17.67 -5.33 -9.08
N PRO A 279 -18.76 -5.50 -8.32
CA PRO A 279 -19.87 -6.29 -8.84
C PRO A 279 -20.39 -5.65 -10.11
N ASP A 280 -20.42 -6.41 -11.21
CA ASP A 280 -20.77 -6.07 -12.61
C ASP A 280 -19.68 -5.42 -13.49
N LYS A 281 -18.45 -5.28 -12.97
CA LYS A 281 -17.29 -4.68 -13.65
C LYS A 281 -16.00 -5.40 -13.33
N GLU A 282 -15.17 -5.59 -14.34
CA GLU A 282 -13.81 -6.07 -14.20
C GLU A 282 -12.87 -5.28 -15.12
N VAL A 283 -11.71 -4.90 -14.61
CA VAL A 283 -10.66 -4.25 -15.38
C VAL A 283 -9.33 -4.94 -15.10
N ALA A 284 -8.69 -5.45 -16.13
CA ALA A 284 -7.36 -6.04 -16.08
C ALA A 284 -6.36 -5.19 -16.86
N ALA A 285 -5.11 -5.12 -16.38
CA ALA A 285 -3.99 -4.49 -17.05
C ALA A 285 -2.66 -5.05 -16.52
N TYR A 286 -1.54 -4.70 -17.15
CA TYR A 286 -0.23 -5.02 -16.58
C TYR A 286 0.17 -4.06 -15.43
N SER A 287 -0.21 -2.79 -15.54
CA SER A 287 0.19 -1.74 -14.59
C SER A 287 -0.90 -0.69 -14.42
N GLY A 288 -0.96 -0.10 -13.23
CA GLY A 288 -1.90 0.95 -12.87
C GLY A 288 -1.25 2.07 -12.06
N TYR A 289 -1.79 3.27 -12.19
CA TYR A 289 -1.41 4.45 -11.44
C TYR A 289 -2.66 5.21 -11.01
N TYR A 290 -2.69 5.63 -9.76
CA TYR A 290 -3.68 6.56 -9.24
C TYR A 290 -3.00 7.69 -8.48
N ASN A 291 -3.47 8.91 -8.69
CA ASN A 291 -3.05 10.09 -7.97
C ASN A 291 -4.30 10.79 -7.43
N GLN A 292 -4.42 10.82 -6.11
CA GLN A 292 -5.55 11.42 -5.42
C GLN A 292 -5.59 12.95 -5.58
N GLY A 293 -4.44 13.61 -5.59
CA GLY A 293 -4.36 15.07 -5.70
C GLY A 293 -4.83 15.60 -7.05
N THR A 294 -4.47 14.91 -8.13
CA THR A 294 -4.92 15.28 -9.49
C THR A 294 -6.19 14.53 -9.93
N ASP A 295 -6.65 13.58 -9.13
CA ASP A 295 -7.71 12.61 -9.46
C ASP A 295 -7.53 11.94 -10.83
N ILE A 296 -6.29 11.48 -11.10
CA ILE A 296 -5.95 10.81 -12.35
C ILE A 296 -5.77 9.32 -12.09
N MET A 297 -6.47 8.50 -12.88
CA MET A 297 -6.27 7.07 -12.95
C MET A 297 -5.75 6.67 -14.33
N ALA A 298 -4.66 5.91 -14.40
CA ALA A 298 -4.12 5.40 -15.64
C ALA A 298 -3.84 3.89 -15.56
N LEU A 299 -4.18 3.15 -16.62
CA LEU A 299 -3.85 1.74 -16.77
C LEU A 299 -3.10 1.54 -18.08
N ASN A 300 -2.05 0.71 -18.06
CA ASN A 300 -1.16 0.56 -19.20
C ASN A 300 -0.82 -0.90 -19.49
N LYS A 301 -0.71 -1.19 -20.80
CA LYS A 301 -0.44 -2.48 -21.45
C LYS A 301 -1.52 -3.52 -21.21
N ASP A 302 -2.00 -4.07 -22.33
CA ASP A 302 -3.00 -5.17 -22.37
C ASP A 302 -4.24 -4.88 -21.52
N VAL A 303 -4.74 -3.64 -21.58
CA VAL A 303 -5.90 -3.22 -20.81
C VAL A 303 -7.15 -3.92 -21.36
N MET A 304 -7.85 -4.65 -20.50
CA MET A 304 -9.12 -5.31 -20.79
C MET A 304 -10.16 -4.88 -19.77
N ILE A 305 -11.29 -4.37 -20.25
CA ILE A 305 -12.41 -3.92 -19.43
C ILE A 305 -13.62 -4.79 -19.80
N THR A 306 -14.22 -5.44 -18.82
CA THR A 306 -15.43 -6.26 -18.97
C THR A 306 -16.53 -5.65 -18.12
N LEU A 307 -17.67 -5.37 -18.74
CA LEU A 307 -18.82 -4.72 -18.12
C LEU A 307 -20.04 -5.57 -18.42
N ASP A 308 -20.85 -5.92 -17.43
CA ASP A 308 -22.08 -6.68 -17.66
C ASP A 308 -23.12 -5.86 -18.44
N ASN A 309 -23.08 -4.54 -18.27
CA ASN A 309 -23.88 -3.56 -18.97
C ASN A 309 -23.20 -2.18 -18.89
N LEU A 310 -23.71 -1.22 -19.66
CA LEU A 310 -23.23 0.16 -19.72
C LEU A 310 -24.19 1.15 -19.04
N ASN A 311 -25.27 0.66 -18.39
CA ASN A 311 -26.26 1.53 -17.75
C ASN A 311 -25.64 2.43 -16.66
N TRP A 312 -24.55 1.97 -16.04
CA TRP A 312 -23.84 2.73 -15.02
C TRP A 312 -23.07 3.93 -15.58
N ALA A 313 -22.76 3.94 -16.88
CA ALA A 313 -21.95 4.98 -17.53
C ALA A 313 -22.79 6.18 -18.01
N ILE A 314 -24.10 6.15 -17.77
CA ILE A 314 -25.02 7.24 -18.08
C ILE A 314 -25.87 7.57 -16.86
N ASP A 315 -26.37 8.81 -16.81
CA ASP A 315 -27.31 9.24 -15.78
C ASP A 315 -28.59 8.37 -15.83
N GLN A 316 -29.09 7.94 -14.66
CA GLN A 316 -30.29 7.11 -14.57
C GLN A 316 -31.53 7.79 -15.16
N SER A 317 -31.65 9.11 -14.98
CA SER A 317 -32.73 9.90 -15.57
C SER A 317 -32.67 9.88 -17.09
N MET A 318 -31.47 9.98 -17.67
CA MET A 318 -31.24 9.89 -19.10
C MET A 318 -31.65 8.53 -19.64
N ASN A 319 -31.25 7.43 -18.99
CA ASN A 319 -31.59 6.07 -19.41
C ASN A 319 -33.11 5.86 -19.57
N SER A 320 -33.90 6.44 -18.66
CA SER A 320 -35.36 6.37 -18.70
C SER A 320 -35.97 7.12 -19.90
N GLN A 321 -35.31 8.19 -20.35
CA GLN A 321 -35.77 9.10 -21.41
C GLN A 321 -35.36 8.65 -22.82
N LEU A 322 -34.39 7.74 -22.95
CA LEU A 322 -33.95 7.24 -24.25
C LEU A 322 -35.13 6.65 -25.05
N SER A 323 -35.35 7.12 -26.26
CA SER A 323 -36.42 6.65 -27.16
C SER A 323 -35.92 5.56 -28.11
N ASN A 324 -34.62 5.54 -28.39
CA ASN A 324 -34.00 4.65 -29.35
C ASN A 324 -33.79 3.25 -28.75
N LYS A 325 -34.50 2.27 -29.32
CA LYS A 325 -34.43 0.87 -28.88
C LYS A 325 -33.05 0.24 -29.05
N ASP A 326 -32.33 0.58 -30.11
CA ASP A 326 -30.98 0.05 -30.37
C ASP A 326 -29.98 0.54 -29.33
N ILE A 327 -30.09 1.81 -28.91
CA ILE A 327 -29.25 2.36 -27.83
C ILE A 327 -29.57 1.68 -26.51
N LYS A 328 -30.86 1.59 -26.15
CA LYS A 328 -31.31 0.87 -24.94
C LYS A 328 -30.83 -0.57 -24.91
N GLN A 329 -30.92 -1.28 -26.03
CA GLN A 329 -30.38 -2.64 -26.14
C GLN A 329 -28.87 -2.66 -25.93
N SER A 330 -28.13 -1.75 -26.57
CA SER A 330 -26.66 -1.66 -26.45
C SER A 330 -26.21 -1.37 -25.01
N LEU A 331 -26.96 -0.57 -24.26
CA LEU A 331 -26.65 -0.26 -22.87
C LEU A 331 -26.85 -1.46 -21.93
N ASN A 332 -27.73 -2.40 -22.28
CA ASN A 332 -28.01 -3.59 -21.48
C ASN A 332 -27.16 -4.82 -21.88
N GLN A 333 -26.26 -4.68 -22.85
CA GLN A 333 -25.41 -5.76 -23.30
C GLN A 333 -24.07 -5.79 -22.57
N GLN A 334 -23.60 -7.01 -22.30
CA GLN A 334 -22.24 -7.23 -21.87
C GLN A 334 -21.27 -6.64 -22.90
N THR A 335 -20.27 -5.92 -22.40
CA THR A 335 -19.32 -5.18 -23.20
C THR A 335 -17.90 -5.53 -22.77
N THR A 336 -17.07 -5.93 -23.73
CA THR A 336 -15.64 -6.12 -23.53
C THR A 336 -14.87 -5.10 -24.34
N ILE A 337 -13.97 -4.36 -23.70
CA ILE A 337 -13.11 -3.35 -24.33
C ILE A 337 -11.66 -3.77 -24.14
N THR A 338 -10.89 -3.83 -25.23
CA THR A 338 -9.43 -4.03 -25.16
C THR A 338 -8.71 -2.82 -25.74
N CYS A 339 -7.64 -2.37 -25.10
CA CYS A 339 -6.78 -1.29 -25.59
C CYS A 339 -5.37 -1.36 -25.00
N SER A 340 -4.46 -0.50 -25.48
CA SER A 340 -3.09 -0.45 -24.98
C SER A 340 -2.96 0.43 -23.73
N SER A 341 -3.77 1.49 -23.61
CA SER A 341 -3.77 2.38 -22.46
C SER A 341 -5.16 2.95 -22.19
N PHE A 342 -5.48 3.10 -20.91
CA PHE A 342 -6.66 3.77 -20.38
C PHE A 342 -6.21 4.93 -19.50
N LEU A 343 -6.90 6.06 -19.60
CA LEU A 343 -6.72 7.23 -18.75
C LEU A 343 -8.09 7.79 -18.37
N PHE A 344 -8.32 8.01 -17.08
CA PHE A 344 -9.46 8.75 -16.56
C PHE A 344 -8.94 9.96 -15.79
N ASP A 345 -9.49 11.12 -16.12
CA ASP A 345 -9.27 12.38 -15.43
C ASP A 345 -10.58 12.73 -14.71
N GLY A 346 -10.61 12.58 -13.39
CA GLY A 346 -11.83 12.76 -12.60
C GLY A 346 -12.25 14.23 -12.43
N ASN A 347 -11.32 15.17 -12.57
CA ASN A 347 -11.61 16.60 -12.56
C ASN A 347 -12.41 17.03 -13.80
N THR A 348 -11.98 16.57 -14.98
CA THR A 348 -12.67 16.87 -16.25
C THR A 348 -13.75 15.83 -16.61
N ARG A 349 -13.74 14.68 -15.93
CA ARG A 349 -14.58 13.50 -16.19
C ARG A 349 -14.46 13.03 -17.63
N ILE A 350 -13.22 12.94 -18.10
CA ILE A 350 -12.89 12.48 -19.44
C ILE A 350 -12.16 11.14 -19.34
N THR A 351 -12.75 10.13 -19.97
CA THR A 351 -12.08 8.85 -20.21
C THR A 351 -11.43 8.86 -21.58
N THR A 352 -10.16 8.47 -21.67
CA THR A 352 -9.42 8.31 -22.93
C THR A 352 -8.85 6.90 -23.03
N LEU A 353 -9.17 6.21 -24.12
CA LEU A 353 -8.55 4.94 -24.51
C LEU A 353 -7.64 5.17 -25.71
N LYS A 354 -6.51 4.44 -25.79
CA LYS A 354 -5.61 4.47 -26.96
C LYS A 354 -5.04 3.10 -27.30
N GLY A 355 -4.74 2.93 -28.58
CA GLY A 355 -3.97 1.82 -29.14
C GLY A 355 -4.81 0.57 -29.37
N ASN A 356 -5.07 0.26 -30.65
CA ASN A 356 -5.78 -0.93 -31.13
C ASN A 356 -7.09 -1.21 -30.36
N ILE A 357 -7.91 -0.17 -30.18
CA ILE A 357 -9.13 -0.28 -29.38
C ILE A 357 -10.09 -1.20 -30.09
N LYS A 358 -10.63 -2.17 -29.35
CA LYS A 358 -11.68 -3.09 -29.79
C LYS A 358 -12.75 -3.17 -28.72
N ILE A 359 -13.97 -2.81 -29.07
CA ILE A 359 -15.17 -2.91 -28.22
C ILE A 359 -16.04 -4.01 -28.80
N VAL A 360 -16.39 -5.01 -28.00
CA VAL A 360 -17.19 -6.16 -28.40
C VAL A 360 -18.46 -6.20 -27.56
N GLN A 361 -19.59 -6.30 -28.24
CA GLN A 361 -20.89 -6.64 -27.69
C GLN A 361 -21.49 -7.79 -28.52
N ALA A 362 -22.62 -8.35 -28.09
CA ALA A 362 -23.21 -9.53 -28.74
C ALA A 362 -23.57 -9.28 -30.22
N ASP A 363 -24.08 -8.10 -30.54
CA ASP A 363 -24.56 -7.72 -31.88
C ASP A 363 -23.56 -6.85 -32.66
N LYS A 364 -22.49 -6.35 -32.04
CA LYS A 364 -21.56 -5.44 -32.73
C LYS A 364 -20.14 -5.46 -32.21
N THR A 365 -19.23 -5.03 -33.08
CA THR A 365 -17.83 -4.80 -32.74
C THR A 365 -17.36 -3.46 -33.31
N ILE A 366 -16.71 -2.64 -32.49
CA ILE A 366 -16.16 -1.34 -32.87
C ILE A 366 -14.64 -1.40 -32.73
N PHE A 367 -13.94 -0.95 -33.76
CA PHE A 367 -12.48 -0.76 -33.76
C PHE A 367 -12.16 0.72 -33.93
N CYS A 368 -11.10 1.22 -33.27
CA CYS A 368 -10.52 2.54 -33.52
C CYS A 368 -9.11 2.67 -32.91
N ASP A 369 -8.41 3.77 -33.20
CA ASP A 369 -7.06 4.01 -32.64
C ASP A 369 -7.11 4.79 -31.32
N LYS A 370 -8.09 5.69 -31.17
CA LYS A 370 -8.34 6.49 -29.96
C LYS A 370 -9.85 6.61 -29.71
N LEU A 371 -10.25 6.51 -28.46
CA LEU A 371 -11.61 6.82 -28.01
C LEU A 371 -11.55 7.84 -26.88
N THR A 372 -12.43 8.84 -26.91
CA THR A 372 -12.68 9.74 -25.79
C THR A 372 -14.15 9.70 -25.41
N MET A 373 -14.43 9.69 -24.11
CA MET A 373 -15.77 9.80 -23.54
C MET A 373 -15.77 10.92 -22.52
N ALA A 374 -16.70 11.86 -22.66
CA ALA A 374 -16.87 12.98 -21.74
C ALA A 374 -18.21 12.85 -21.02
N ASP A 375 -18.18 12.44 -19.74
CA ASP A 375 -19.35 12.05 -18.97
C ASP A 375 -20.37 13.19 -18.87
N GLN A 376 -19.89 14.43 -18.69
CA GLN A 376 -20.74 15.63 -18.59
C GLN A 376 -21.58 15.89 -19.84
N THR A 377 -21.12 15.46 -21.01
CA THR A 377 -21.81 15.71 -22.30
C THR A 377 -22.43 14.45 -22.89
N SER A 378 -22.14 13.28 -22.30
CA SER A 378 -22.49 11.95 -22.82
C SER A 378 -22.09 11.75 -24.29
N ILE A 379 -20.94 12.33 -24.69
CA ILE A 379 -20.38 12.22 -26.04
C ILE A 379 -19.25 11.20 -26.03
N VAL A 380 -19.32 10.24 -26.95
CA VAL A 380 -18.24 9.31 -27.26
C VAL A 380 -17.69 9.62 -28.65
N GLU A 381 -16.38 9.81 -28.74
CA GLU A 381 -15.69 10.09 -30.00
C GLU A 381 -14.65 9.03 -30.29
N CYS A 382 -14.75 8.40 -31.46
CA CYS A 382 -13.77 7.43 -31.96
C CYS A 382 -12.97 8.05 -33.10
N PHE A 383 -11.65 7.94 -33.04
CA PHE A 383 -10.71 8.50 -34.01
C PHE A 383 -9.80 7.43 -34.58
N GLY A 384 -9.52 7.54 -35.87
CA GLY A 384 -8.51 6.72 -36.56
C GLY A 384 -8.99 5.30 -36.81
N ASN A 385 -8.89 4.85 -38.08
CA ASN A 385 -9.25 3.50 -38.52
C ASN A 385 -10.58 2.97 -37.94
N VAL A 386 -11.59 3.84 -37.82
CA VAL A 386 -12.84 3.47 -37.16
C VAL A 386 -13.58 2.47 -38.02
N LYS A 387 -13.90 1.31 -37.45
CA LYS A 387 -14.69 0.27 -38.11
C LYS A 387 -15.76 -0.25 -37.15
N VAL A 388 -17.02 -0.11 -37.53
CA VAL A 388 -18.17 -0.69 -36.83
C VAL A 388 -18.65 -1.89 -37.65
N ILE A 389 -18.84 -3.04 -37.01
CA ILE A 389 -19.44 -4.24 -37.61
C ILE A 389 -20.69 -4.57 -36.80
N LYS A 390 -21.86 -4.61 -37.43
CA LYS A 390 -23.15 -4.96 -36.81
C LYS A 390 -23.66 -6.29 -37.37
N ASP A 391 -24.18 -7.14 -36.50
CA ASP A 391 -24.76 -8.46 -36.78
C ASP A 391 -23.85 -9.37 -37.63
N LYS A 392 -22.53 -9.17 -37.50
CA LYS A 392 -21.46 -9.85 -38.27
C LYS A 392 -21.55 -9.69 -39.80
N LYS A 393 -22.40 -8.79 -40.31
CA LYS A 393 -22.65 -8.59 -41.73
C LYS A 393 -22.40 -7.14 -42.13
N ASP A 394 -23.14 -6.22 -41.52
CA ASP A 394 -23.12 -4.81 -41.90
C ASP A 394 -21.87 -4.14 -41.34
N SER A 395 -21.27 -3.24 -42.13
CA SER A 395 -20.10 -2.52 -41.67
C SER A 395 -20.06 -1.06 -42.09
N ILE A 396 -19.49 -0.25 -41.22
CA ILE A 396 -19.18 1.17 -41.46
C ILE A 396 -17.69 1.35 -41.21
N LYS A 397 -16.98 1.97 -42.16
CA LYS A 397 -15.59 2.40 -42.02
C LYS A 397 -15.51 3.91 -42.15
N THR A 398 -14.78 4.57 -41.27
CA THR A 398 -14.68 6.02 -41.23
C THR A 398 -13.41 6.47 -40.50
N GLY A 399 -12.91 7.68 -40.76
CA GLY A 399 -11.79 8.25 -40.00
C GLY A 399 -12.20 8.79 -38.62
N TYR A 400 -13.49 9.09 -38.44
CA TYR A 400 -14.04 9.69 -37.23
C TYR A 400 -15.51 9.32 -37.05
N LEU A 401 -15.90 8.98 -35.83
CA LEU A 401 -17.27 8.66 -35.43
C LEU A 401 -17.59 9.38 -34.12
N VAL A 402 -18.75 10.04 -34.08
CA VAL A 402 -19.30 10.67 -32.87
C VAL A 402 -20.60 9.99 -32.51
N ILE A 403 -20.73 9.60 -31.25
CA ILE A 403 -21.95 9.07 -30.65
C ILE A 403 -22.39 10.08 -29.59
N ASP A 404 -23.50 10.76 -29.83
CA ASP A 404 -24.12 11.69 -28.88
C ASP A 404 -25.32 10.98 -28.27
N LEU A 405 -25.16 10.50 -27.03
CA LEU A 405 -26.20 9.74 -26.34
C LEU A 405 -27.39 10.62 -25.96
N ASN A 406 -27.17 11.93 -25.73
CA ASN A 406 -28.24 12.88 -25.39
C ASN A 406 -29.16 13.15 -26.58
N LYS A 407 -28.59 13.21 -27.78
CA LYS A 407 -29.37 13.37 -29.02
C LYS A 407 -29.75 12.04 -29.67
N GLU A 408 -29.28 10.92 -29.14
CA GLU A 408 -29.42 9.58 -29.74
C GLU A 408 -28.89 9.52 -31.19
N THR A 409 -27.80 10.25 -31.49
CA THR A 409 -27.25 10.36 -32.84
C THR A 409 -25.90 9.68 -33.02
N PHE A 410 -25.67 9.15 -34.22
CA PHE A 410 -24.41 8.57 -34.67
C PHE A 410 -23.95 9.30 -35.93
N VAL A 411 -22.79 9.95 -35.88
CA VAL A 411 -22.28 10.78 -36.99
C VAL A 411 -20.90 10.29 -37.40
N ALA A 412 -20.83 9.63 -38.55
CA ALA A 412 -19.57 9.24 -39.19
C ALA A 412 -19.08 10.37 -40.12
N LYS A 413 -17.79 10.71 -40.07
CA LYS A 413 -17.16 11.73 -40.92
C LYS A 413 -15.76 11.29 -41.35
N LYS A 414 -15.27 11.89 -42.44
CA LYS A 414 -13.93 11.67 -43.04
C LYS A 414 -13.81 10.29 -43.69
N GLY A 415 -14.20 10.20 -44.97
CA GLY A 415 -14.04 8.97 -45.75
C GLY A 415 -14.98 7.86 -45.29
N VAL A 416 -16.28 8.15 -45.20
CA VAL A 416 -17.29 7.18 -44.78
C VAL A 416 -17.53 6.17 -45.90
N TYR A 417 -17.42 4.89 -45.57
CA TYR A 417 -17.79 3.76 -46.42
C TYR A 417 -18.75 2.87 -45.63
N SER A 418 -19.86 2.48 -46.23
CA SER A 418 -20.85 1.59 -45.62
C SER A 418 -21.18 0.42 -46.54
N GLU A 419 -21.40 -0.74 -45.94
CA GLU A 419 -21.78 -1.98 -46.60
C GLU A 419 -22.92 -2.60 -45.81
N TYR A 420 -24.05 -2.83 -46.49
CA TYR A 420 -25.27 -3.37 -45.91
C TYR A 420 -25.67 -4.63 -46.65
N HIS A 421 -26.06 -5.66 -45.90
CA HIS A 421 -26.58 -6.90 -46.45
C HIS A 421 -28.10 -6.86 -46.39
N LEU A 422 -28.74 -6.98 -47.55
CA LEU A 422 -30.19 -7.12 -47.63
C LEU A 422 -30.51 -8.61 -47.46
N ASP A 423 -31.27 -8.95 -46.42
CA ASP A 423 -31.82 -10.30 -46.30
C ASP A 423 -32.92 -10.46 -47.37
N GLU A 424 -32.81 -11.50 -48.21
CA GLU A 424 -33.87 -11.86 -49.15
C GLU A 424 -35.03 -12.45 -48.33
N ASN A 425 -36.13 -11.69 -48.23
CA ASN A 425 -37.37 -12.12 -47.60
C ASN A 425 -38.09 -13.20 -48.41
#